data_AF-A0A6A4HXT5-F1
#
_entry.id   AF-A0A6A4HXT5-F1
#
_cell.length_a   1.000
_cell.length_b   1.000
_cell.length_c   1.000
_cell.angle_alpha   90.00
_cell.angle_beta   90.00
_cell.angle_gamma   90.00
#
_symmetry.space_group_name_H-M   'P 1'
#
loop_
_entity.id
_entity.type
_entity.pdbx_description
1 polymer ?
#
loop_
_entity_poly.entity_id
_entity_poly.type
_entity_poly.pdbx_seq_one_letter_code
_entity_poly.pdbx_strand_id
1 'polypeptide(L)'
;TLNASVKDSTLVRKHNYVQKFLNWAATEKLTPNEILPASEIILSNYTATFAGRTAGGTARAHISAVKSWTIHKGHPWLGGDQLNSILNGVERRAPPSSFRTPQAPVKESHLELLYAHMNLDGDDGKELAIVAAAAMMFYGQLRAGEVLPDTPDVSRYNPQEQPLVSDLGKPNDQGTCSLRLPSTKTSRNRGESASIAAQVSIACPLITMEKHIRFNRLVPGDPLFAYRDQQDILHCLTCSEVVNCCNEIWGPRDVPKISGHCFRIGGTTHYLCRGVPPDVVKALRCWKSDAFLAYWRDLDSL
;
A
#
# COMPACT_ATOMS: atom_id res chain seq x y z
N THR A 1 -25.26 10.33 3.74
CA THR A 1 -24.54 10.68 4.99
C THR A 1 -23.05 10.82 4.70
N LEU A 2 -22.33 11.75 5.36
CA LEU A 2 -20.88 11.98 5.15
C LEU A 2 -20.03 10.70 5.22
N ASN A 3 -20.48 9.68 5.95
CA ASN A 3 -19.82 8.38 6.06
C ASN A 3 -19.74 7.61 4.73
N ALA A 4 -20.67 7.81 3.81
CA ALA A 4 -20.65 7.15 2.49
C ALA A 4 -19.51 7.63 1.57
N SER A 5 -18.78 8.68 1.95
CA SER A 5 -17.72 9.29 1.12
C SER A 5 -16.30 8.77 1.38
N VAL A 6 -16.14 7.87 2.37
CA VAL A 6 -14.84 7.42 2.90
C VAL A 6 -14.80 5.88 2.94
N LYS A 7 -13.66 5.26 2.55
CA LYS A 7 -13.47 3.80 2.65
C LYS A 7 -13.65 3.30 4.09
N ASP A 8 -14.23 2.12 4.27
CA ASP A 8 -14.52 1.51 5.58
C ASP A 8 -13.29 1.41 6.49
N SER A 9 -12.14 0.99 5.94
CA SER A 9 -10.88 0.93 6.71
C SER A 9 -10.44 2.30 7.24
N THR A 10 -10.72 3.37 6.50
CA THR A 10 -10.44 4.75 6.93
C THR A 10 -11.46 5.23 7.97
N LEU A 11 -12.73 4.81 7.87
CA LEU A 11 -13.76 5.09 8.87
C LEU A 11 -13.42 4.42 10.20
N VAL A 12 -13.06 3.13 10.19
CA VAL A 12 -12.63 2.39 11.39
C VAL A 12 -11.44 3.07 12.04
N ARG A 13 -10.44 3.50 11.26
CA ARG A 13 -9.27 4.21 11.81
C ARG A 13 -9.64 5.55 12.45
N LYS A 14 -10.51 6.34 11.79
CA LYS A 14 -11.01 7.60 12.35
C LYS A 14 -11.80 7.37 13.63
N HIS A 15 -12.65 6.35 13.66
CA HIS A 15 -13.40 5.96 14.84
C HIS A 15 -12.47 5.60 16.01
N ASN A 16 -11.45 4.79 15.77
CA ASN A 16 -10.44 4.45 16.79
C ASN A 16 -9.72 5.68 17.34
N TYR A 17 -9.41 6.69 16.51
CA TYR A 17 -8.80 7.94 16.97
C TYR A 17 -9.75 8.78 17.81
N VAL A 18 -11.03 8.87 17.42
CA VAL A 18 -12.06 9.54 18.23
C VAL A 18 -12.24 8.82 19.57
N GLN A 19 -12.29 7.49 19.57
CA GLN A 19 -12.42 6.72 20.82
C GLN A 19 -11.24 6.98 21.76
N LYS A 20 -10.01 7.10 21.24
CA LYS A 20 -8.84 7.45 22.05
C LYS A 20 -8.94 8.86 22.66
N PHE A 21 -9.55 9.81 21.96
CA PHE A 21 -9.84 11.14 22.51
C PHE A 21 -10.88 11.05 23.64
N LEU A 22 -11.98 10.31 23.42
CA LEU A 22 -13.03 10.12 24.43
C LEU A 22 -12.51 9.43 25.69
N ASN A 23 -11.67 8.40 25.54
CA ASN A 23 -11.04 7.73 26.67
C ASN A 23 -10.14 8.68 27.48
N TRP A 24 -9.34 9.51 26.79
CA TRP A 24 -8.54 10.54 27.46
C TRP A 24 -9.43 11.58 28.17
N ALA A 25 -10.48 12.07 27.52
CA ALA A 25 -11.42 13.02 28.11
C ALA A 25 -12.09 12.47 29.38
N ALA A 26 -12.42 11.17 29.39
CA ALA A 26 -12.93 10.49 30.57
C ALA A 26 -11.90 10.43 31.71
N THR A 27 -10.62 10.21 31.40
CA THR A 27 -9.55 10.24 32.42
C THR A 27 -9.33 11.64 33.01
N GLU A 28 -9.51 12.68 32.20
CA GLU A 28 -9.46 14.09 32.63
C GLU A 28 -10.77 14.57 33.27
N LYS A 29 -11.78 13.69 33.39
CA LYS A 29 -13.10 13.96 33.96
C LYS A 29 -13.84 15.13 33.29
N LEU A 30 -13.66 15.29 31.97
CA LEU A 30 -14.35 16.32 31.20
C LEU A 30 -15.84 16.03 31.08
N THR A 31 -16.65 17.07 31.15
CA THR A 31 -18.10 17.00 30.95
C THR A 31 -18.45 16.91 29.45
N PRO A 32 -19.65 16.42 29.09
CA PRO A 32 -20.08 16.35 27.68
C PRO A 32 -19.98 17.69 26.92
N ASN A 33 -20.26 18.81 27.60
CA ASN A 33 -20.19 20.16 27.00
C ASN A 33 -18.75 20.63 26.75
N GLU A 34 -17.77 20.10 27.50
CA GLU A 34 -16.35 20.35 27.29
C GLU A 34 -15.75 19.44 26.21
N ILE A 35 -16.36 18.29 25.95
CA ILE A 35 -15.91 17.33 24.94
C ILE A 35 -16.38 17.74 23.54
N LEU A 36 -17.57 18.34 23.44
CA LEU A 36 -18.19 18.62 22.15
C LEU A 36 -19.00 19.94 22.18
N PRO A 37 -18.49 21.04 21.58
CA PRO A 37 -17.17 21.16 20.97
C PRO A 37 -16.05 21.34 22.01
N ALA A 38 -14.98 20.58 21.87
CA ALA A 38 -13.76 20.81 22.64
C ALA A 38 -13.15 22.18 22.33
N SER A 39 -12.83 22.93 23.38
CA SER A 39 -12.12 24.21 23.26
C SER A 39 -10.70 24.02 22.73
N GLU A 40 -10.09 25.08 22.23
CA GLU A 40 -8.69 25.02 21.78
C GLU A 40 -7.74 24.54 22.88
N ILE A 41 -8.00 24.92 24.14
CA ILE A 41 -7.23 24.50 25.31
C ILE A 41 -7.34 22.98 25.52
N ILE A 42 -8.55 22.41 25.42
CA ILE A 42 -8.76 20.96 25.58
C ILE A 42 -8.08 20.19 24.44
N LEU A 43 -8.23 20.67 23.21
CA LEU A 43 -7.56 20.09 22.04
C LEU A 43 -6.03 20.15 22.17
N SER A 44 -5.53 21.25 22.70
CA SER A 44 -4.12 21.49 22.99
C SER A 44 -3.58 20.54 24.07
N ASN A 45 -4.31 20.36 25.17
CA ASN A 45 -3.96 19.43 26.23
C ASN A 45 -3.94 17.99 25.73
N TYR A 46 -4.96 17.59 24.98
CA TYR A 46 -4.98 16.27 24.34
C TYR A 46 -3.78 16.08 23.41
N THR A 47 -3.46 17.10 22.60
CA THR A 47 -2.32 17.06 21.68
C THR A 47 -0.99 16.94 22.43
N ALA A 48 -0.84 17.62 23.55
CA ALA A 48 0.37 17.58 24.36
C ALA A 48 0.67 16.18 24.90
N THR A 49 -0.35 15.31 25.07
CA THR A 49 -0.15 13.90 25.49
C THR A 49 0.70 13.08 24.51
N PHE A 50 0.84 13.53 23.26
CA PHE A 50 1.65 12.87 22.24
C PHE A 50 3.12 13.28 22.27
N ALA A 51 3.47 14.40 22.91
CA ALA A 51 4.83 14.94 22.92
C ALA A 51 5.82 13.92 23.51
N GLY A 52 6.92 13.66 22.81
CA GLY A 52 7.92 12.67 23.25
C GLY A 52 7.49 11.21 23.12
N ARG A 53 6.28 10.93 22.62
CA ARG A 53 5.71 9.57 22.56
C ARG A 53 5.37 9.11 21.15
N THR A 54 4.88 10.00 20.30
CA THR A 54 4.44 9.63 18.94
C THR A 54 4.98 10.58 17.88
N ALA A 55 5.02 10.11 16.63
CA ALA A 55 5.36 10.95 15.50
C ALA A 55 4.30 12.05 15.29
N GLY A 56 4.74 13.26 14.91
CA GLY A 56 3.85 14.40 14.70
C GLY A 56 2.70 14.12 13.72
N GLY A 57 2.97 13.36 12.66
CA GLY A 57 1.94 12.92 11.71
C GLY A 57 0.80 12.11 12.35
N THR A 58 1.11 11.30 13.36
CA THR A 58 0.10 10.53 14.12
C THR A 58 -0.77 11.46 14.97
N ALA A 59 -0.17 12.41 15.68
CA ALA A 59 -0.90 13.41 16.45
C ALA A 59 -1.84 14.23 15.55
N ARG A 60 -1.36 14.71 14.40
CA ARG A 60 -2.19 15.41 13.39
C ARG A 60 -3.35 14.55 12.89
N ALA A 61 -3.14 13.25 12.69
CA ALA A 61 -4.21 12.33 12.27
C ALA A 61 -5.30 12.15 13.35
N HIS A 62 -4.91 12.12 14.62
CA HIS A 62 -5.85 12.12 15.75
C HIS A 62 -6.70 13.39 15.77
N ILE A 63 -6.05 14.56 15.74
CA ILE A 63 -6.75 15.85 15.75
C ILE A 63 -7.66 16.02 14.52
N SER A 64 -7.24 15.56 13.35
CA SER A 64 -8.08 15.55 12.15
C SER A 64 -9.32 14.66 12.30
N ALA A 65 -9.20 13.51 12.98
CA ALA A 65 -10.34 12.64 13.26
C ALA A 65 -11.32 13.30 14.24
N VAL A 66 -10.83 13.92 15.32
CA VAL A 66 -11.65 14.69 16.26
C VAL A 66 -12.35 15.84 15.54
N LYS A 67 -11.63 16.63 14.73
CA LYS A 67 -12.23 17.69 13.89
C LYS A 67 -13.34 17.19 12.99
N SER A 68 -13.11 16.08 12.28
CA SER A 68 -14.12 15.47 11.41
C SER A 68 -15.36 15.06 12.20
N TRP A 69 -15.17 14.50 13.39
CA TRP A 69 -16.25 14.07 14.28
C TRP A 69 -17.04 15.25 14.86
N THR A 70 -16.37 16.30 15.32
CA THR A 70 -17.00 17.54 15.82
C THR A 70 -17.91 18.18 14.77
N ILE A 71 -17.39 18.35 13.55
CA ILE A 71 -18.15 18.91 12.42
C ILE A 71 -19.31 17.98 12.05
N HIS A 72 -19.09 16.66 12.03
CA HIS A 72 -20.14 15.69 11.74
C HIS A 72 -21.29 15.72 12.74
N LYS A 73 -21.01 16.05 14.01
CA LYS A 73 -22.03 16.23 15.06
C LYS A 73 -22.70 17.61 15.02
N GLY A 74 -22.35 18.48 14.07
CA GLY A 74 -22.97 19.79 13.90
C GLY A 74 -22.39 20.89 14.79
N HIS A 75 -21.24 20.66 15.42
CA HIS A 75 -20.60 21.66 16.28
C HIS A 75 -19.45 22.38 15.55
N PRO A 76 -19.16 23.65 15.90
CA PRO A 76 -18.05 24.38 15.33
C PRO A 76 -16.70 23.76 15.74
N TRP A 77 -15.73 23.81 14.84
CA TRP A 77 -14.34 23.47 15.16
C TRP A 77 -13.66 24.66 15.81
N LEU A 78 -13.16 24.50 17.04
CA LEU A 78 -12.56 25.57 17.82
C LEU A 78 -11.02 25.53 17.88
N GLY A 79 -10.35 24.66 17.11
CA GLY A 79 -8.89 24.62 17.08
C GLY A 79 -8.27 25.70 16.17
N GLY A 80 -7.23 26.38 16.63
CA GLY A 80 -6.54 27.48 15.95
C GLY A 80 -5.01 27.42 16.05
N ASP A 81 -4.37 28.59 16.21
CA ASP A 81 -2.92 28.74 16.15
C ASP A 81 -2.17 28.15 17.35
N GLN A 82 -2.80 28.13 18.53
CA GLN A 82 -2.21 27.50 19.71
C GLN A 82 -2.09 25.99 19.50
N LEU A 83 -3.17 25.37 19.01
CA LEU A 83 -3.17 23.95 18.66
C LEU A 83 -2.10 23.61 17.61
N ASN A 84 -1.98 24.44 16.58
CA ASN A 84 -0.95 24.28 15.54
C ASN A 84 0.47 24.38 16.12
N SER A 85 0.70 25.34 17.02
CA SER A 85 1.98 25.51 17.71
C SER A 85 2.35 24.29 18.54
N ILE A 86 1.38 23.69 19.23
CA ILE A 86 1.59 22.46 20.01
C ILE A 86 1.84 21.26 19.10
N LEU A 87 1.12 21.12 17.99
CA LEU A 87 1.40 20.07 16.99
C LEU A 87 2.84 20.16 16.46
N ASN A 88 3.32 21.37 16.18
CA ASN A 88 4.72 21.61 15.79
C ASN A 88 5.70 21.28 16.93
N GLY A 89 5.30 21.55 18.18
CA GLY A 89 6.05 21.13 19.37
C GLY A 89 6.14 19.60 19.52
N VAL A 90 5.04 18.88 19.31
CA VAL A 90 4.99 17.41 19.31
C VAL A 90 5.89 16.85 18.24
N GLU A 91 5.85 17.42 17.03
CA GLU A 91 6.70 16.99 15.92
C GLU A 91 8.19 17.18 16.21
N ARG A 92 8.58 18.32 16.77
CA ARG A 92 9.98 18.58 17.20
C ARG A 92 10.45 17.66 18.33
N ARG A 93 9.54 17.21 19.19
CA ARG A 93 9.82 16.30 20.30
C ARG A 93 9.58 14.84 19.96
N ALA A 94 9.22 14.51 18.72
CA ALA A 94 8.97 13.13 18.32
C ALA A 94 10.26 12.33 18.51
N PRO A 95 10.25 11.22 19.26
CA PRO A 95 11.45 10.43 19.45
C PRO A 95 11.83 9.77 18.12
N PRO A 96 13.12 9.59 17.82
CA PRO A 96 13.56 8.91 16.60
C PRO A 96 12.89 7.54 16.40
N SER A 97 12.65 6.80 17.50
CA SER A 97 11.96 5.52 17.52
C SER A 97 10.49 5.56 17.10
N SER A 98 9.85 6.74 17.07
CA SER A 98 8.46 6.89 16.62
C SER A 98 8.32 6.97 15.10
N PHE A 99 9.42 7.20 14.39
CA PHE A 99 9.45 7.16 12.94
C PHE A 99 9.70 5.73 12.48
N ARG A 100 9.02 5.32 11.41
CA ARG A 100 9.34 4.04 10.78
C ARG A 100 10.70 4.16 10.11
N THR A 101 11.57 3.18 10.32
CA THR A 101 12.80 3.05 9.54
C THR A 101 12.44 3.06 8.04
N PRO A 102 13.18 3.81 7.21
CA PRO A 102 13.04 3.74 5.76
C PRO A 102 13.05 2.28 5.30
N GLN A 103 12.08 1.92 4.48
CA GLN A 103 11.97 0.54 4.00
C GLN A 103 12.92 0.35 2.83
N ALA A 104 13.86 -0.59 2.98
CA ALA A 104 14.78 -0.92 1.90
C ALA A 104 14.00 -1.32 0.63
N PRO A 105 14.40 -0.83 -0.56
CA PRO A 105 13.77 -1.22 -1.80
C PRO A 105 14.01 -2.70 -2.10
N VAL A 106 13.00 -3.36 -2.65
CA VAL A 106 13.22 -4.62 -3.37
C VAL A 106 14.17 -4.32 -4.54
N LYS A 107 15.10 -5.22 -4.84
CA LYS A 107 16.01 -5.12 -5.99
C LYS A 107 15.66 -6.19 -7.00
N GLU A 108 16.06 -5.98 -8.25
CA GLU A 108 15.92 -6.98 -9.30
C GLU A 108 16.58 -8.31 -8.93
N SER A 109 17.78 -8.27 -8.33
CA SER A 109 18.46 -9.46 -7.83
C SER A 109 17.67 -10.24 -6.77
N HIS A 110 16.79 -9.59 -6.00
CA HIS A 110 15.90 -10.28 -5.06
C HIS A 110 14.80 -11.04 -5.81
N LEU A 111 14.31 -10.51 -6.94
CA LEU A 111 13.35 -11.21 -7.80
C LEU A 111 13.99 -12.39 -8.51
N GLU A 112 15.23 -12.25 -8.98
CA GLU A 112 15.98 -13.34 -9.60
C GLU A 112 16.27 -14.46 -8.59
N LEU A 113 16.63 -14.07 -7.35
CA LEU A 113 16.76 -15.00 -6.25
C LEU A 113 15.45 -15.72 -5.92
N LEU A 114 14.33 -14.98 -5.89
CA LEU A 114 13.00 -15.57 -5.68
C LEU A 114 12.70 -16.59 -6.79
N TYR A 115 12.88 -16.19 -8.05
CA TYR A 115 12.65 -17.05 -9.21
C TYR A 115 13.49 -18.33 -9.13
N ALA A 116 14.79 -18.21 -8.83
CA ALA A 116 15.72 -19.33 -8.79
C ALA A 116 15.48 -20.31 -7.62
N HIS A 117 14.80 -19.87 -6.55
CA HIS A 117 14.50 -20.72 -5.40
C HIS A 117 13.19 -21.49 -5.54
N MET A 118 12.30 -21.04 -6.42
CA MET A 118 10.98 -21.63 -6.63
C MET A 118 11.04 -22.86 -7.54
N ASN A 119 10.23 -23.86 -7.24
CA ASN A 119 9.97 -25.01 -8.07
C ASN A 119 8.91 -24.69 -9.14
N LEU A 120 9.30 -23.90 -10.15
CA LEU A 120 8.41 -23.42 -11.21
C LEU A 120 8.03 -24.48 -12.25
N ASP A 121 8.65 -25.66 -12.19
CA ASP A 121 8.33 -26.84 -13.01
C ASP A 121 7.57 -27.90 -12.20
N GLY A 122 7.20 -27.59 -10.95
CA GLY A 122 6.42 -28.48 -10.08
C GLY A 122 4.91 -28.44 -10.37
N ASP A 123 4.16 -29.14 -9.52
CA ASP A 123 2.70 -29.28 -9.65
C ASP A 123 1.90 -28.22 -8.87
N ASP A 124 2.56 -27.35 -8.09
CA ASP A 124 1.90 -26.29 -7.30
C ASP A 124 1.89 -24.95 -8.06
N GLY A 125 0.70 -24.52 -8.47
CA GLY A 125 0.52 -23.26 -9.20
C GLY A 125 0.75 -22.00 -8.36
N LYS A 126 0.85 -22.13 -7.03
CA LYS A 126 1.05 -21.00 -6.10
C LYS A 126 2.40 -20.32 -6.28
N GLU A 127 3.47 -21.08 -6.48
CA GLU A 127 4.82 -20.52 -6.61
C GLU A 127 4.96 -19.67 -7.87
N LEU A 128 4.39 -20.13 -8.99
CA LEU A 128 4.29 -19.35 -10.23
C LEU A 128 3.50 -18.05 -10.02
N ALA A 129 2.40 -18.10 -9.27
CA ALA A 129 1.61 -16.92 -8.93
C ALA A 129 2.41 -15.93 -8.08
N ILE A 130 3.19 -16.41 -7.10
CA ILE A 130 4.04 -15.58 -6.22
C ILE A 130 5.10 -14.86 -7.04
N VAL A 131 5.82 -15.58 -7.91
CA VAL A 131 6.87 -14.99 -8.76
C VAL A 131 6.26 -13.95 -9.71
N ALA A 132 5.14 -14.27 -10.36
CA ALA A 132 4.46 -13.36 -11.25
C ALA A 132 3.95 -12.10 -10.51
N ALA A 133 3.37 -12.26 -9.33
CA ALA A 133 2.90 -11.15 -8.49
C ALA A 133 4.06 -10.24 -8.05
N ALA A 134 5.17 -10.83 -7.59
CA ALA A 134 6.35 -10.09 -7.17
C ALA A 134 6.95 -9.26 -8.33
N ALA A 135 7.11 -9.88 -9.50
CA ALA A 135 7.61 -9.22 -10.71
C ALA A 135 6.68 -8.07 -11.15
N MET A 136 5.37 -8.32 -11.18
CA MET A 136 4.38 -7.32 -11.57
C MET A 136 4.32 -6.15 -10.58
N MET A 137 4.34 -6.41 -9.27
CA MET A 137 4.37 -5.35 -8.26
C MET A 137 5.62 -4.49 -8.36
N PHE A 138 6.77 -5.10 -8.64
CA PHE A 138 8.04 -4.40 -8.83
C PHE A 138 8.04 -3.60 -10.14
N TYR A 139 8.02 -4.25 -11.29
CA TYR A 139 8.17 -3.60 -12.59
C TYR A 139 6.97 -2.74 -12.99
N GLY A 140 5.77 -3.08 -12.52
CA GLY A 140 4.56 -2.25 -12.70
C GLY A 140 4.40 -1.17 -11.61
N GLN A 141 5.32 -1.09 -10.64
CA GLN A 141 5.26 -0.17 -9.50
C GLN A 141 3.91 -0.24 -8.76
N LEU A 142 3.32 -1.44 -8.68
CA LEU A 142 1.98 -1.66 -8.15
C LEU A 142 1.97 -1.68 -6.62
N ARG A 143 0.90 -1.16 -6.01
CA ARG A 143 0.65 -1.42 -4.60
C ARG A 143 0.05 -2.80 -4.49
N ALA A 144 0.52 -3.60 -3.54
CA ALA A 144 0.01 -4.95 -3.32
C ALA A 144 -1.52 -5.00 -3.21
N GLY A 145 -2.13 -4.11 -2.40
CA GLY A 145 -3.59 -4.08 -2.22
C GLY A 145 -4.40 -3.60 -3.43
N GLU A 146 -3.77 -3.19 -4.54
CA GLU A 146 -4.47 -2.92 -5.80
C GLU A 146 -4.62 -4.19 -6.65
N VAL A 147 -3.84 -5.24 -6.35
CA VAL A 147 -3.78 -6.46 -7.18
C VAL A 147 -3.88 -7.77 -6.42
N LEU A 148 -3.65 -7.77 -5.10
CA LEU A 148 -3.75 -8.93 -4.22
C LEU A 148 -4.80 -8.68 -3.12
N PRO A 149 -5.79 -9.56 -2.94
CA PRO A 149 -6.74 -9.47 -1.83
C PRO A 149 -6.12 -9.80 -0.47
N ASP A 150 -6.89 -9.49 0.57
CA ASP A 150 -6.56 -9.80 1.96
C ASP A 150 -6.97 -11.23 2.36
N THR A 151 -7.63 -11.98 1.47
CA THR A 151 -8.15 -13.33 1.72
C THR A 151 -7.98 -14.21 0.48
N PRO A 152 -7.69 -15.51 0.64
CA PRO A 152 -7.60 -16.45 -0.48
C PRO A 152 -8.98 -16.86 -1.03
N ASP A 153 -10.05 -16.57 -0.30
CA ASP A 153 -11.41 -16.94 -0.68
C ASP A 153 -11.89 -16.15 -1.92
N VAL A 154 -12.02 -16.86 -3.04
CA VAL A 154 -12.46 -16.30 -4.33
C VAL A 154 -13.88 -15.72 -4.24
N SER A 155 -14.75 -16.22 -3.36
CA SER A 155 -16.10 -15.68 -3.20
C SER A 155 -16.12 -14.25 -2.65
N ARG A 156 -15.02 -13.84 -2.00
CA ARG A 156 -14.82 -12.49 -1.46
C ARG A 156 -14.07 -11.56 -2.43
N TYR A 157 -13.70 -12.06 -3.61
CA TYR A 157 -13.05 -11.27 -4.63
C TYR A 157 -14.01 -10.23 -5.22
N ASN A 158 -13.55 -8.99 -5.34
CA ASN A 158 -14.35 -7.90 -5.90
C ASN A 158 -13.71 -7.33 -7.18
N PRO A 159 -14.24 -7.68 -8.38
CA PRO A 159 -13.73 -7.16 -9.65
C PRO A 159 -13.85 -5.64 -9.82
N GLN A 160 -14.63 -4.95 -8.98
CA GLN A 160 -14.68 -3.48 -8.97
C GLN A 160 -13.52 -2.85 -8.19
N GLU A 161 -12.84 -3.64 -7.36
CA GLU A 161 -11.71 -3.17 -6.56
C GLU A 161 -10.36 -3.72 -7.03
N GLN A 162 -10.35 -4.87 -7.70
CA GLN A 162 -9.14 -5.62 -8.04
C GLN A 162 -9.23 -6.24 -9.45
N PRO A 163 -8.11 -6.33 -10.19
CA PRO A 163 -8.11 -6.64 -11.62
C PRO A 163 -8.40 -8.11 -11.91
N LEU A 164 -9.08 -8.37 -13.02
CA LEU A 164 -9.21 -9.71 -13.58
C LEU A 164 -8.09 -10.01 -14.57
N VAL A 165 -7.98 -11.26 -15.00
CA VAL A 165 -7.10 -11.63 -16.12
C VAL A 165 -7.45 -10.83 -17.38
N SER A 166 -8.73 -10.55 -17.63
CA SER A 166 -9.19 -9.70 -18.75
C SER A 166 -8.73 -8.24 -18.68
N ASP A 167 -8.36 -7.74 -17.51
CA ASP A 167 -7.83 -6.38 -17.35
C ASP A 167 -6.35 -6.27 -17.76
N LEU A 168 -5.66 -7.41 -17.98
CA LEU A 168 -4.32 -7.45 -18.54
C LEU A 168 -4.38 -7.47 -20.07
N GLY A 169 -4.03 -6.35 -20.69
CA GLY A 169 -3.94 -6.21 -22.14
C GLY A 169 -2.83 -7.07 -22.75
N LYS A 170 -2.95 -7.36 -24.04
CA LYS A 170 -1.86 -8.00 -24.80
C LYS A 170 -0.67 -7.05 -24.93
N PRO A 171 0.57 -7.57 -24.98
CA PRO A 171 1.73 -6.76 -25.32
C PRO A 171 1.55 -6.11 -26.70
N ASN A 172 1.90 -4.83 -26.81
CA ASN A 172 1.99 -4.12 -28.07
C ASN A 172 3.29 -4.47 -28.83
N ASP A 173 3.50 -3.88 -30.01
CA ASP A 173 4.70 -4.11 -30.84
C ASP A 173 6.02 -3.73 -30.14
N GLN A 174 5.95 -2.94 -29.07
CA GLN A 174 7.09 -2.54 -28.24
C GLN A 174 7.27 -3.45 -27.01
N GLY A 175 6.53 -4.55 -26.91
CA GLY A 175 6.59 -5.48 -25.77
C GLY A 175 6.07 -4.88 -24.46
N THR A 176 5.21 -3.86 -24.52
CA THR A 176 4.57 -3.25 -23.35
C THR A 176 3.10 -3.65 -23.29
N CYS A 177 2.64 -4.07 -22.11
CA CYS A 177 1.23 -4.32 -21.86
C CYS A 177 0.62 -3.27 -20.93
N SER A 178 -0.69 -3.08 -21.03
CA SER A 178 -1.46 -2.23 -20.12
C SER A 178 -2.23 -3.11 -19.16
N LEU A 179 -2.08 -2.89 -17.86
CA LEU A 179 -2.91 -3.48 -16.82
C LEU A 179 -3.92 -2.45 -16.32
N ARG A 180 -5.21 -2.69 -16.54
CA ARG A 180 -6.28 -1.87 -15.97
C ARG A 180 -6.48 -2.22 -14.50
N LEU A 181 -6.45 -1.22 -13.64
CA LEU A 181 -6.71 -1.34 -12.21
C LEU A 181 -8.09 -0.76 -11.92
N PRO A 182 -9.09 -1.56 -11.50
CA PRO A 182 -10.45 -1.09 -11.27
C PRO A 182 -10.56 -0.03 -10.19
N SER A 183 -9.73 -0.13 -9.14
CA SER A 183 -9.71 0.83 -8.05
C SER A 183 -8.29 1.19 -7.61
N THR A 184 -8.00 2.49 -7.57
CA THR A 184 -6.78 3.00 -6.96
C THR A 184 -7.11 4.00 -5.84
N LYS A 185 -6.12 4.29 -4.99
CA LYS A 185 -6.29 5.26 -3.88
C LYS A 185 -6.82 6.62 -4.35
N THR A 186 -6.42 7.05 -5.54
CA THR A 186 -6.69 8.38 -6.10
C THR A 186 -7.88 8.41 -7.05
N SER A 187 -8.07 7.37 -7.86
CA SER A 187 -9.13 7.36 -8.87
C SER A 187 -10.34 6.52 -8.46
N ARG A 188 -10.27 5.81 -7.33
CA ARG A 188 -11.34 4.94 -6.79
C ARG A 188 -11.99 4.17 -7.95
N ASN A 189 -13.30 4.20 -8.07
CA ASN A 189 -14.09 3.44 -9.04
C ASN A 189 -13.90 3.87 -10.51
N ARG A 190 -13.14 4.94 -10.80
CA ARG A 190 -12.76 5.28 -12.19
C ARG A 190 -11.63 4.40 -12.72
N GLY A 191 -10.84 3.81 -11.82
CA GLY A 191 -9.65 3.05 -12.16
C GLY A 191 -8.54 3.87 -12.79
N GLU A 192 -7.39 3.22 -13.01
CA GLU A 192 -6.20 3.73 -13.71
C GLU A 192 -5.55 2.57 -14.46
N SER A 193 -4.75 2.83 -15.50
CA SER A 193 -3.96 1.79 -16.17
C SER A 193 -2.49 1.93 -15.81
N ALA A 194 -1.82 0.81 -15.55
CA ALA A 194 -0.36 0.75 -15.41
C ALA A 194 0.25 0.19 -16.70
N SER A 195 1.33 0.81 -17.19
CA SER A 195 2.09 0.30 -18.33
C SER A 195 3.23 -0.58 -17.82
N ILE A 196 3.34 -1.80 -18.35
CA ILE A 196 4.29 -2.81 -17.90
C ILE A 196 5.10 -3.25 -19.10
N ALA A 197 6.38 -2.90 -19.11
CA ALA A 197 7.30 -3.27 -20.18
C ALA A 197 7.96 -4.63 -19.90
N ALA A 198 8.20 -5.39 -20.97
CA ALA A 198 9.08 -6.55 -20.91
C ALA A 198 10.46 -6.17 -20.36
N GLN A 199 11.08 -7.09 -19.63
CA GLN A 199 12.39 -6.89 -19.00
C GLN A 199 13.35 -7.99 -19.44
N VAL A 200 14.62 -7.65 -19.58
CA VAL A 200 15.69 -8.63 -19.85
C VAL A 200 16.13 -9.23 -18.51
N SER A 201 15.26 -10.07 -17.93
CA SER A 201 15.49 -10.76 -16.65
C SER A 201 14.74 -12.09 -16.63
N ILE A 202 15.24 -13.08 -15.89
CA ILE A 202 14.52 -14.34 -15.66
C ILE A 202 13.18 -14.12 -14.95
N ALA A 203 13.09 -13.06 -14.14
CA ALA A 203 11.86 -12.60 -13.50
C ALA A 203 11.12 -11.54 -14.33
N CYS A 204 11.20 -11.62 -15.67
CA CYS A 204 10.48 -10.71 -16.56
C CYS A 204 8.96 -10.79 -16.28
N PRO A 205 8.29 -9.66 -16.01
CA PRO A 205 6.91 -9.66 -15.54
C PRO A 205 5.96 -10.29 -16.56
N LEU A 206 6.18 -10.05 -17.86
CA LEU A 206 5.31 -10.59 -18.92
C LEU A 206 5.50 -12.10 -19.10
N ILE A 207 6.74 -12.58 -19.03
CA ILE A 207 7.05 -14.02 -19.16
C ILE A 207 6.49 -14.77 -17.95
N THR A 208 6.71 -14.25 -16.73
CA THR A 208 6.20 -14.88 -15.50
C THR A 208 4.67 -14.87 -15.48
N MET A 209 4.02 -13.81 -15.96
CA MET A 209 2.57 -13.74 -16.05
C MET A 209 2.00 -14.74 -17.07
N GLU A 210 2.63 -14.88 -18.23
CA GLU A 210 2.20 -15.86 -19.23
C GLU A 210 2.28 -17.29 -18.70
N LYS A 211 3.42 -17.64 -18.07
CA LYS A 211 3.60 -18.96 -17.43
C LYS A 211 2.56 -19.21 -16.34
N HIS A 212 2.36 -18.22 -15.47
CA HIS A 212 1.38 -18.26 -14.39
C HIS A 212 -0.05 -18.51 -14.90
N ILE A 213 -0.53 -17.67 -15.83
CA ILE A 213 -1.89 -17.78 -16.39
C ILE A 213 -2.09 -19.15 -17.06
N ARG A 214 -1.10 -19.59 -17.83
CA ARG A 214 -1.16 -20.87 -18.55
C ARG A 214 -1.19 -22.06 -17.60
N PHE A 215 -0.31 -22.11 -16.62
CA PHE A 215 -0.21 -23.21 -15.67
C PHE A 215 -1.46 -23.33 -14.80
N ASN A 216 -1.90 -22.20 -14.23
CA ASN A 216 -3.09 -22.14 -13.38
C ASN A 216 -4.41 -22.23 -14.16
N ARG A 217 -4.36 -22.34 -15.49
CA ARG A 217 -5.54 -22.41 -16.38
C ARG A 217 -6.54 -21.28 -16.09
N LEU A 218 -6.02 -20.06 -15.89
CA LEU A 218 -6.87 -18.92 -15.55
C LEU A 218 -7.62 -18.44 -16.79
N VAL A 219 -8.91 -18.16 -16.61
CA VAL A 219 -9.77 -17.61 -17.66
C VAL A 219 -9.93 -16.09 -17.48
N PRO A 220 -10.41 -15.34 -18.51
CA PRO A 220 -10.51 -13.88 -18.44
C PRO A 220 -11.34 -13.33 -17.27
N GLY A 221 -12.25 -14.13 -16.69
CA GLY A 221 -13.07 -13.77 -15.54
C GLY A 221 -12.45 -14.08 -14.17
N ASP A 222 -11.28 -14.72 -14.12
CA ASP A 222 -10.62 -15.07 -12.87
C ASP A 222 -9.83 -13.88 -12.28
N PRO A 223 -9.59 -13.86 -10.95
CA PRO A 223 -8.64 -12.93 -10.34
C PRO A 223 -7.27 -13.01 -11.02
N LEU A 224 -6.64 -11.85 -11.27
CA LEU A 224 -5.37 -11.77 -12.00
C LEU A 224 -4.27 -12.64 -11.36
N PHE A 225 -4.23 -12.65 -10.02
CA PHE A 225 -3.32 -13.47 -9.23
C PHE A 225 -4.12 -14.52 -8.44
N ALA A 226 -4.76 -15.44 -9.13
CA ALA A 226 -5.30 -16.67 -8.55
C ALA A 226 -4.43 -17.88 -8.91
N TYR A 227 -4.42 -18.91 -8.07
CA TYR A 227 -3.70 -20.16 -8.33
C TYR A 227 -4.58 -21.37 -8.03
N ARG A 228 -4.24 -22.51 -8.63
CA ARG A 228 -4.88 -23.79 -8.34
C ARG A 228 -3.98 -24.60 -7.42
N ASP A 229 -4.55 -25.10 -6.33
CA ASP A 229 -3.85 -26.02 -5.45
C ASP A 229 -3.79 -27.44 -6.04
N GLN A 230 -3.18 -28.36 -5.30
CA GLN A 230 -3.05 -29.77 -5.70
C GLN A 230 -4.39 -30.49 -5.85
N GLN A 231 -5.48 -29.94 -5.31
CA GLN A 231 -6.85 -30.45 -5.43
C GLN A 231 -7.62 -29.77 -6.58
N ASP A 232 -6.93 -28.98 -7.42
CA ASP A 232 -7.49 -28.20 -8.52
C ASP A 232 -8.44 -27.07 -8.08
N ILE A 233 -8.44 -26.71 -6.79
CA ILE A 233 -9.28 -25.65 -6.23
C ILE A 233 -8.61 -24.30 -6.47
N LEU A 234 -9.39 -23.35 -6.98
CA LEU A 234 -8.92 -21.99 -7.26
C LEU A 234 -8.91 -21.15 -5.98
N HIS A 235 -7.78 -20.52 -5.69
CA HIS A 235 -7.58 -19.59 -4.57
C HIS A 235 -7.05 -18.26 -5.07
N CYS A 236 -7.42 -17.16 -4.42
CA CYS A 236 -6.73 -15.89 -4.62
C CYS A 236 -5.37 -15.91 -3.90
N LEU A 237 -4.35 -15.36 -4.54
CA LEU A 237 -3.08 -15.09 -3.89
C LEU A 237 -3.18 -13.83 -3.04
N THR A 238 -2.73 -13.89 -1.78
CA THR A 238 -2.77 -12.76 -0.86
C THR A 238 -1.44 -12.02 -0.76
N CYS A 239 -1.50 -10.75 -0.34
CA CYS A 239 -0.30 -9.95 -0.05
C CYS A 239 0.57 -10.61 1.03
N SER A 240 -0.04 -11.20 2.06
CA SER A 240 0.67 -11.91 3.13
C SER A 240 1.44 -13.11 2.60
N GLU A 241 0.86 -13.91 1.70
CA GLU A 241 1.54 -15.09 1.15
C GLU A 241 2.79 -14.68 0.35
N VAL A 242 2.66 -13.69 -0.53
CA VAL A 242 3.81 -13.19 -1.32
C VAL A 242 4.91 -12.65 -0.40
N VAL A 243 4.55 -11.77 0.54
CA VAL A 243 5.53 -11.12 1.42
C VAL A 243 6.18 -12.10 2.39
N ASN A 244 5.43 -13.05 2.96
CA ASN A 244 5.99 -14.06 3.87
C ASN A 244 6.97 -14.95 3.12
N CYS A 245 6.57 -15.45 1.95
CA CYS A 245 7.41 -16.28 1.10
C CYS A 245 8.72 -15.55 0.70
N CYS A 246 8.63 -14.28 0.28
CA CYS A 246 9.82 -13.49 -0.01
C CYS A 246 10.73 -13.33 1.22
N ASN A 247 10.17 -13.05 2.39
CA ASN A 247 10.96 -12.89 3.62
C ASN A 247 11.61 -14.19 4.09
N GLU A 248 10.97 -15.33 3.90
CA GLU A 248 11.52 -16.66 4.19
C GLU A 248 12.72 -16.99 3.29
N ILE A 249 12.64 -16.65 2.01
CA ILE A 249 13.71 -16.94 1.04
C ILE A 249 14.87 -15.93 1.16
N TRP A 250 14.55 -14.65 1.34
CA TRP A 250 15.55 -13.57 1.32
C TRP A 250 16.20 -13.32 2.67
N GLY A 251 15.51 -13.61 3.78
CA GLY A 251 16.02 -13.41 5.14
C GLY A 251 17.37 -14.09 5.41
N PRO A 252 17.56 -15.38 5.05
CA PRO A 252 18.85 -16.08 5.16
C PRO A 252 19.99 -15.52 4.28
N ARG A 253 19.72 -14.50 3.47
CA ARG A 253 20.67 -13.84 2.54
C ARG A 253 20.83 -12.35 2.86
N ASP A 254 20.61 -12.00 4.13
CA ASP A 254 20.80 -10.67 4.68
C ASP A 254 19.93 -9.57 4.04
N VAL A 255 18.83 -9.95 3.39
CA VAL A 255 17.83 -8.99 2.91
C VAL A 255 16.93 -8.60 4.09
N PRO A 256 16.81 -7.32 4.44
CA PRO A 256 15.92 -6.87 5.51
C PRO A 256 14.46 -7.27 5.24
N LYS A 257 13.71 -7.50 6.32
CA LYS A 257 12.29 -7.84 6.21
C LYS A 257 11.54 -6.78 5.40
N ILE A 258 10.90 -7.23 4.32
CA ILE A 258 10.13 -6.37 3.41
C ILE A 258 8.64 -6.39 3.74
N SER A 259 7.95 -5.38 3.19
CA SER A 259 6.49 -5.32 3.11
C SER A 259 6.06 -5.17 1.64
N GLY A 260 4.77 -5.32 1.34
CA GLY A 260 4.25 -5.11 -0.02
C GLY A 260 4.57 -3.73 -0.61
N HIS A 261 4.81 -2.71 0.23
CA HIS A 261 5.21 -1.39 -0.25
C HIS A 261 6.64 -1.34 -0.83
N CYS A 262 7.53 -2.20 -0.35
CA CYS A 262 8.94 -2.26 -0.78
C CYS A 262 9.10 -2.58 -2.27
N PHE A 263 8.15 -3.32 -2.86
CA PHE A 263 8.14 -3.59 -4.31
C PHE A 263 7.97 -2.32 -5.13
N ARG A 264 7.02 -1.45 -4.75
CA ARG A 264 6.76 -0.19 -5.44
C ARG A 264 7.93 0.80 -5.28
N ILE A 265 8.54 0.85 -4.10
CA ILE A 265 9.77 1.64 -3.88
C ILE A 265 10.85 1.10 -4.83
N GLY A 266 11.11 -0.21 -4.76
CA GLY A 266 12.11 -0.90 -5.58
C GLY A 266 11.96 -0.68 -7.08
N GLY A 267 10.77 -0.85 -7.63
CA GLY A 267 10.54 -0.64 -9.06
C GLY A 267 10.77 0.80 -9.50
N THR A 268 10.38 1.77 -8.66
CA THR A 268 10.64 3.19 -8.94
C THR A 268 12.14 3.47 -8.93
N THR A 269 12.83 3.04 -7.88
CA THR A 269 14.29 3.15 -7.73
C THR A 269 15.02 2.50 -8.90
N HIS A 270 14.61 1.29 -9.31
CA HIS A 270 15.20 0.52 -10.40
C HIS A 270 15.19 1.29 -11.73
N TYR A 271 14.05 1.87 -12.12
CA TYR A 271 13.96 2.62 -13.37
C TYR A 271 14.80 3.91 -13.31
N LEU A 272 14.77 4.62 -12.19
CA LEU A 272 15.53 5.86 -12.02
C LEU A 272 17.04 5.60 -12.07
N CYS A 273 17.53 4.55 -11.40
CA CYS A 273 18.95 4.15 -11.45
C CYS A 273 19.41 3.75 -12.85
N ARG A 274 18.49 3.30 -13.72
CA ARG A 274 18.75 2.97 -15.13
C ARG A 274 18.62 4.16 -16.07
N GLY A 275 18.48 5.37 -15.53
CA GLY A 275 18.41 6.61 -16.31
C GLY A 275 17.06 6.83 -17.01
N VAL A 276 16.02 6.09 -16.63
CA VAL A 276 14.67 6.36 -17.15
C VAL A 276 14.22 7.74 -16.65
N PRO A 277 13.81 8.66 -17.55
CA PRO A 277 13.41 10.00 -17.15
C PRO A 277 12.28 9.99 -16.11
N PRO A 278 12.33 10.86 -15.08
CA PRO A 278 11.31 10.89 -14.02
C PRO A 278 9.86 11.04 -14.49
N ASP A 279 9.63 11.80 -15.55
CA ASP A 279 8.33 11.97 -16.19
C ASP A 279 7.82 10.67 -16.84
N VAL A 280 8.72 9.88 -17.43
CA VAL A 280 8.40 8.53 -17.94
C VAL A 280 8.07 7.59 -16.78
N VAL A 281 8.85 7.61 -15.69
CA VAL A 281 8.56 6.80 -14.49
C VAL A 281 7.21 7.17 -13.86
N LYS A 282 6.84 8.47 -13.85
CA LYS A 282 5.49 8.90 -13.45
C LYS A 282 4.43 8.33 -14.39
N ALA A 283 4.66 8.38 -15.69
CA ALA A 283 3.71 7.94 -16.71
C ALA A 283 3.44 6.44 -16.64
N LEU A 284 4.48 5.61 -16.43
CA LEU A 284 4.36 4.15 -16.28
C LEU A 284 3.30 3.74 -15.25
N ARG A 285 3.16 4.54 -14.19
CA ARG A 285 2.27 4.24 -13.06
C ARG A 285 1.19 5.31 -12.81
N CYS A 286 0.97 6.19 -13.79
CA CYS A 286 0.02 7.30 -13.73
C CYS A 286 0.07 8.12 -12.44
N TRP A 287 1.29 8.42 -11.95
CA TRP A 287 1.45 9.25 -10.77
C TRP A 287 0.94 10.67 -11.04
N LYS A 288 -0.09 11.08 -10.31
CA LYS A 288 -0.66 12.44 -10.40
C LYS A 288 0.14 13.51 -9.64
N SER A 289 1.06 13.09 -8.77
CA SER A 289 1.87 13.99 -7.96
C SER A 289 3.31 13.51 -7.85
N ASP A 290 4.17 14.41 -7.40
CA ASP A 290 5.60 14.18 -7.20
C ASP A 290 5.93 13.33 -5.96
N ALA A 291 4.95 12.59 -5.44
CA ALA A 291 5.15 11.71 -4.29
C ALA A 291 6.22 10.62 -4.54
N PHE A 292 6.51 10.28 -5.81
CA PHE A 292 7.56 9.33 -6.16
C PHE A 292 8.97 9.89 -5.88
N LEU A 293 9.13 11.22 -5.82
CA LEU A 293 10.39 11.86 -5.41
C LEU A 293 10.75 11.56 -3.95
N ALA A 294 9.79 11.13 -3.12
CA ALA A 294 10.13 10.66 -1.79
C ALA A 294 11.05 9.42 -1.86
N TYR A 295 10.92 8.58 -2.89
CA TYR A 295 11.78 7.43 -3.11
C TYR A 295 13.13 7.81 -3.74
N TRP A 296 13.24 9.02 -4.31
CA TRP A 296 14.51 9.57 -4.77
C TRP A 296 15.45 9.85 -3.60
N ARG A 297 14.92 10.37 -2.48
CA ARG A 297 15.72 10.70 -1.29
C ARG A 297 16.40 9.47 -0.66
N ASP A 298 15.87 8.29 -0.90
CA ASP A 298 16.46 7.03 -0.42
C ASP A 298 17.60 6.53 -1.34
N LEU A 299 17.76 7.09 -2.56
CA LEU A 299 18.88 6.76 -3.46
C LEU A 299 20.22 7.22 -2.91
N ASP A 300 20.28 8.38 -2.25
CA ASP A 300 21.50 8.90 -1.63
C ASP A 300 21.98 8.04 -0.45
N SER A 301 21.16 7.07 -0.02
CA SER A 301 21.45 6.13 1.08
C SER A 301 21.71 4.68 0.64
N LEU A 302 21.67 4.40 -0.67
CA LEU A 302 21.94 3.09 -1.29
C LEU A 302 23.38 3.00 -1.80
#